data_AF-A0A1E7GCF9-F1
#
_entry.id   AF-A0A1E7GCF9-F1
#
_cell.length_a   1.000
_cell.length_b   1.000
_cell.length_c   1.000
_cell.angle_alpha   90.00
_cell.angle_beta   90.00
_cell.angle_gamma   90.00
#
_symmetry.space_group_name_H-M   'P 1'
#
loop_
_entity.id
_entity.type
_entity.pdbx_description
1 polymer ?
#
loop_
_entity_poly.entity_id
_entity_poly.type
_entity_poly.pdbx_seq_one_letter_code
_entity_poly.pdbx_strand_id
1 'polypeptide(L)'
;MSIVSLLLNCSTKERIEAFNLLISHPDTEPIFESKVSAIVEKVLLTSELKPIKRIAELETVTGLNDFADFEDDEREPNIPEKIEALKEEIQNIEYKAHVSPTITLEPTSKTEVRASLLVSELKDSGKDHLTSHEIIHFLKSKLPDNCKVNEKIQNIRKVKQDVLRAASQMYPNVFLSKKKTGHKEVRLILSS
;
A
#
# COMPACT_ATOMS: atom_id res chain seq x y z
N MET A 1 -27.52 -54.69 42.56
CA MET A 1 -28.42 -54.67 41.38
C MET A 1 -28.10 -53.43 40.58
N SER A 2 -27.85 -53.55 39.27
CA SER A 2 -27.53 -52.38 38.43
C SER A 2 -28.79 -51.51 38.25
N ILE A 3 -28.66 -50.18 38.35
CA ILE A 3 -29.76 -49.23 38.09
C ILE A 3 -30.40 -49.50 36.72
N VAL A 4 -29.61 -49.92 35.74
CA VAL A 4 -30.06 -50.34 34.41
C VAL A 4 -31.10 -51.47 34.46
N SER A 5 -30.93 -52.45 35.35
CA SER A 5 -31.87 -53.57 35.50
C SER A 5 -33.20 -53.18 36.16
N LEU A 6 -33.19 -52.13 36.99
CA LEU A 6 -34.40 -51.56 37.59
C LEU A 6 -35.16 -50.71 36.56
N LEU A 7 -34.45 -49.95 35.73
CA LEU A 7 -35.04 -49.08 34.71
C LEU A 7 -35.72 -49.86 33.57
N LEU A 8 -35.28 -51.09 33.26
CA LEU A 8 -35.92 -51.91 32.22
C LEU A 8 -37.37 -52.28 32.53
N ASN A 9 -37.76 -52.26 33.82
CA ASN A 9 -39.12 -52.57 34.28
C ASN A 9 -39.98 -51.32 34.54
N CYS A 10 -39.43 -50.12 34.35
CA CYS A 10 -40.13 -48.86 34.56
C CYS A 10 -40.93 -48.42 33.32
N SER A 11 -41.91 -47.55 33.54
CA SER A 11 -42.65 -46.89 32.45
C SER A 11 -41.73 -46.02 31.59
N THR A 12 -42.14 -45.71 30.36
CA THR A 12 -41.36 -44.85 29.46
C THR A 12 -41.07 -43.48 30.05
N LYS A 13 -42.01 -42.89 30.82
CA LYS A 13 -41.82 -41.59 31.46
C LYS A 13 -40.74 -41.64 32.55
N GLU A 14 -40.79 -42.65 33.42
CA GLU A 14 -39.80 -42.84 34.50
C GLU A 14 -38.41 -43.14 33.94
N ARG A 15 -38.31 -43.88 32.82
CA ARG A 15 -37.03 -44.12 32.12
C ARG A 15 -36.43 -42.83 31.58
N ILE A 16 -37.24 -41.93 31.02
CA ILE A 16 -36.79 -40.62 30.52
C ILE A 16 -36.32 -39.74 31.68
N GLU A 17 -37.05 -39.69 32.78
CA GLU A 17 -36.68 -38.91 33.97
C GLU A 17 -35.37 -39.42 34.60
N ALA A 18 -35.20 -40.74 34.70
CA ALA A 18 -33.96 -41.35 35.20
C ALA A 18 -32.78 -41.10 34.26
N PHE A 19 -32.99 -41.17 32.95
CA PHE A 19 -31.96 -40.87 31.95
C PHE A 19 -31.52 -39.39 32.04
N ASN A 20 -32.46 -38.46 32.21
CA ASN A 20 -32.15 -37.05 32.40
C ASN A 20 -31.37 -36.81 33.70
N LEU A 21 -31.70 -37.53 34.78
CA LEU A 21 -30.97 -37.45 36.04
C LEU A 21 -29.51 -37.92 35.90
N LEU A 22 -29.29 -39.04 35.20
CA LEU A 22 -27.96 -39.60 34.93
C LEU A 22 -27.10 -38.71 34.04
N ILE A 23 -27.70 -38.05 33.03
CA ILE A 23 -27.00 -37.05 32.21
C ILE A 23 -26.61 -35.83 33.06
N SER A 24 -27.47 -35.43 34.00
CA SER A 24 -27.24 -34.23 34.82
C SER A 24 -26.24 -34.46 35.95
N HIS A 25 -26.02 -35.72 36.35
CA HIS A 25 -25.08 -36.12 37.41
C HIS A 25 -24.27 -37.36 37.00
N PRO A 26 -23.43 -37.27 35.95
CA PRO A 26 -22.73 -38.42 35.36
C PRO A 26 -21.77 -39.10 36.35
N ASP A 27 -21.20 -38.33 37.28
CA ASP A 27 -20.26 -38.77 38.31
C ASP A 27 -20.86 -39.81 39.29
N THR A 28 -22.19 -39.95 39.30
CA THR A 28 -22.89 -40.91 40.16
C THR A 28 -22.80 -42.35 39.65
N GLU A 29 -22.40 -42.56 38.39
CA GLU A 29 -22.24 -43.90 37.80
C GLU A 29 -21.08 -43.92 36.76
N PRO A 30 -19.85 -44.28 37.15
CA PRO A 30 -18.67 -44.19 36.28
C PRO A 30 -18.73 -45.09 35.04
N ILE A 31 -19.52 -46.17 35.10
CA ILE A 31 -19.77 -47.05 33.94
C ILE A 31 -20.65 -46.35 32.90
N PHE A 32 -21.61 -45.52 33.34
CA PHE A 32 -22.46 -44.73 32.45
C PHE A 32 -21.63 -43.63 31.78
N GLU A 33 -20.83 -42.91 32.55
CA GLU A 33 -19.92 -41.87 32.05
C GLU A 33 -18.98 -42.41 30.96
N SER A 34 -18.24 -43.49 31.24
CA SER A 34 -17.31 -44.10 30.27
C SER A 34 -18.00 -44.48 28.95
N LYS A 35 -19.22 -45.01 29.02
CA LYS A 35 -19.99 -45.40 27.82
C LYS A 35 -20.49 -44.20 27.04
N VAL A 36 -20.98 -43.16 27.72
CA VAL A 36 -21.42 -41.92 27.07
C VAL A 36 -20.23 -41.25 26.39
N SER A 37 -19.08 -41.16 27.06
CA SER A 37 -17.85 -40.60 26.47
C SER A 37 -17.42 -41.35 25.21
N ALA A 38 -17.42 -42.69 25.22
CA ALA A 38 -17.09 -43.49 24.04
C ALA A 38 -18.09 -43.29 22.88
N ILE A 39 -19.37 -43.10 23.19
CA ILE A 39 -20.40 -42.79 22.18
C ILE A 39 -20.15 -41.40 21.60
N VAL A 40 -19.90 -40.39 22.44
CA VAL A 40 -19.61 -39.03 22.01
C VAL A 40 -18.36 -38.99 21.14
N GLU A 41 -17.27 -39.64 21.55
CA GLU A 41 -16.04 -39.71 20.76
C GLU A 41 -16.28 -40.37 19.40
N LYS A 42 -16.98 -41.51 19.38
CA LYS A 42 -17.37 -42.17 18.14
C LYS A 42 -18.22 -41.25 17.27
N VAL A 43 -19.21 -40.55 17.84
CA VAL A 43 -20.05 -39.60 17.11
C VAL A 43 -19.20 -38.45 16.57
N LEU A 44 -18.29 -37.87 17.35
CA LEU A 44 -17.42 -36.79 16.87
C LEU A 44 -16.52 -37.26 15.71
N LEU A 45 -16.04 -38.50 15.75
CA LEU A 45 -15.19 -39.11 14.72
C LEU A 45 -15.98 -39.57 13.47
N THR A 46 -17.19 -40.10 13.63
CA THR A 46 -17.99 -40.70 12.53
C THR A 46 -19.17 -39.83 12.09
N SER A 47 -19.43 -38.70 12.73
CA SER A 47 -20.54 -37.82 12.39
C SER A 47 -20.38 -37.29 10.97
N GLU A 48 -21.48 -37.28 10.22
CA GLU A 48 -21.58 -36.64 8.91
C GLU A 48 -21.26 -35.14 8.97
N LEU A 49 -21.45 -34.52 10.14
CA LEU A 49 -21.11 -33.11 10.41
C LEU A 49 -19.60 -32.87 10.52
N LYS A 50 -18.80 -33.94 10.65
CA LYS A 50 -17.33 -33.93 10.70
C LYS A 50 -16.75 -32.77 11.53
N PRO A 51 -17.20 -32.55 12.78
CA PRO A 51 -16.82 -31.38 13.58
C PRO A 51 -15.31 -31.32 13.85
N ILE A 52 -14.68 -32.47 14.12
CA ILE A 52 -13.22 -32.57 14.30
C ILE A 52 -12.49 -32.13 13.03
N LYS A 53 -12.99 -32.56 11.87
CA LYS A 53 -12.42 -32.18 10.58
C LYS A 53 -12.47 -30.66 10.37
N ARG A 54 -13.59 -30.02 10.73
CA ARG A 54 -13.76 -28.56 10.65
C ARG A 54 -12.84 -27.80 11.61
N ILE A 55 -12.58 -28.35 12.79
CA ILE A 55 -11.65 -27.77 13.76
C ILE A 55 -10.23 -27.81 13.19
N ALA A 56 -9.78 -28.94 12.66
CA ALA A 56 -8.48 -29.07 12.00
C ALA A 56 -8.32 -28.12 10.78
N GLU A 57 -9.40 -27.94 10.01
CA GLU A 57 -9.44 -26.98 8.91
C GLU A 57 -9.26 -25.53 9.40
N LEU A 58 -9.88 -25.15 10.52
CA LEU A 58 -9.70 -23.83 11.13
C LEU A 58 -8.29 -23.63 11.71
N GLU A 59 -7.75 -24.66 12.36
CA GLU A 59 -6.39 -24.64 12.89
C GLU A 59 -5.39 -24.39 11.76
N THR A 60 -5.61 -25.04 10.61
CA THR A 60 -4.79 -24.83 9.42
C THR A 60 -4.90 -23.40 8.87
N VAL A 61 -6.12 -22.87 8.69
CA VAL A 61 -6.35 -21.53 8.12
C VAL A 61 -5.79 -20.42 9.01
N THR A 62 -5.75 -20.64 10.31
CA THR A 62 -5.23 -19.70 11.30
C THR A 62 -3.73 -19.87 11.56
N GLY A 63 -3.07 -20.85 10.94
CA GLY A 63 -1.68 -21.15 11.20
C GLY A 63 -1.43 -21.78 12.59
N LEU A 64 -2.47 -22.29 13.25
CA LEU A 64 -2.43 -22.97 14.55
C LEU A 64 -2.08 -24.46 14.44
N ASN A 65 -1.93 -24.97 13.23
CA ASN A 65 -1.59 -26.37 12.97
C ASN A 65 -0.08 -26.62 13.11
N ASP A 66 0.54 -25.99 14.12
CA ASP A 66 1.98 -26.00 14.34
C ASP A 66 2.37 -27.28 15.10
N PHE A 67 2.48 -28.38 14.36
CA PHE A 67 3.19 -29.56 14.83
C PHE A 67 4.69 -29.30 14.68
N ALA A 68 5.25 -28.54 15.62
CA ALA A 68 6.68 -28.30 15.79
C ALA A 68 7.45 -29.58 16.22
N ASP A 69 7.15 -30.71 15.56
CA ASP A 69 7.89 -31.97 15.61
C ASP A 69 8.97 -32.02 14.51
N PHE A 70 9.18 -30.96 13.72
CA PHE A 70 10.20 -30.90 12.67
C PHE A 70 10.89 -29.54 12.71
N GLU A 71 12.23 -29.56 12.76
CA GLU A 71 13.14 -28.51 13.23
C GLU A 71 12.83 -27.07 12.76
N ASP A 72 12.88 -26.14 13.73
CA ASP A 72 12.47 -24.72 13.64
C ASP A 72 13.20 -23.90 12.57
N ASP A 73 14.40 -24.28 12.15
CA ASP A 73 15.28 -23.43 11.34
C ASP A 73 14.87 -23.34 9.85
N GLU A 74 13.92 -24.17 9.41
CA GLU A 74 13.35 -24.12 8.06
C GLU A 74 11.83 -23.80 8.05
N ARG A 75 11.23 -23.48 9.20
CA ARG A 75 9.78 -23.18 9.27
C ARG A 75 9.48 -21.89 8.53
N GLU A 76 8.76 -22.03 7.41
CA GLU A 76 8.22 -20.87 6.71
C GLU A 76 7.15 -20.17 7.54
N PRO A 77 7.11 -18.82 7.50
CA PRO A 77 6.16 -18.08 8.31
C PRO A 77 4.71 -18.32 7.87
N ASN A 78 3.81 -18.49 8.84
CA ASN A 78 2.39 -18.70 8.57
C ASN A 78 1.73 -17.44 7.97
N ILE A 79 0.50 -17.57 7.45
CA ILE A 79 -0.20 -16.46 6.78
C ILE A 79 -0.29 -15.20 7.67
N PRO A 80 -0.65 -15.32 8.96
CA PRO A 80 -0.53 -14.20 9.90
C PRO A 80 0.87 -13.58 9.93
N GLU A 81 1.92 -14.40 10.05
CA GLU A 81 3.31 -13.94 10.14
C GLU A 81 3.78 -13.22 8.85
N LYS A 82 3.33 -13.68 7.67
CA LYS A 82 3.63 -13.00 6.40
C LYS A 82 2.87 -11.67 6.26
N ILE A 83 1.64 -11.59 6.77
CA ILE A 83 0.88 -10.33 6.83
C ILE A 83 1.59 -9.33 7.75
N GLU A 84 2.16 -9.78 8.86
CA GLU A 84 2.93 -8.94 9.77
C GLU A 84 4.21 -8.43 9.12
N ALA A 85 4.98 -9.29 8.46
CA ALA A 85 6.20 -8.90 7.78
C ALA A 85 5.96 -7.79 6.73
N LEU A 86 4.89 -7.93 5.92
CA LEU A 86 4.52 -6.92 4.93
C LEU A 86 4.06 -5.60 5.56
N LYS A 87 3.37 -5.68 6.69
CA LYS A 87 2.93 -4.48 7.41
C LYS A 87 4.12 -3.70 7.95
N GLU A 88 5.13 -4.38 8.48
CA GLU A 88 6.38 -3.75 8.92
C GLU A 88 7.15 -3.13 7.76
N GLU A 89 7.24 -3.83 6.63
CA GLU A 89 7.86 -3.29 5.43
C GLU A 89 7.20 -1.99 5.01
N ILE A 90 5.86 -1.96 4.91
CA ILE A 90 5.09 -0.76 4.56
C ILE A 90 5.35 0.40 5.52
N GLN A 91 5.44 0.15 6.83
CA GLN A 91 5.70 1.18 7.83
C GLN A 91 7.11 1.75 7.74
N ASN A 92 8.06 0.93 7.32
CA ASN A 92 9.47 1.30 7.17
C ASN A 92 9.78 1.88 5.79
N ILE A 93 8.78 2.04 4.91
CA ILE A 93 8.95 2.80 3.66
C ILE A 93 9.16 4.27 4.02
N GLU A 94 10.41 4.73 3.94
CA GLU A 94 10.69 6.17 3.86
C GLU A 94 10.06 6.71 2.58
N TYR A 95 9.09 7.59 2.73
CA TYR A 95 8.41 8.23 1.61
C TYR A 95 9.36 9.18 0.89
N LYS A 96 10.17 8.66 -0.04
CA LYS A 96 10.83 9.48 -1.03
C LYS A 96 9.75 9.92 -2.01
N ALA A 97 9.33 11.19 -1.90
CA ALA A 97 8.42 11.78 -2.86
C ALA A 97 8.94 11.46 -4.27
N HIS A 98 8.20 10.63 -4.99
CA HIS A 98 8.44 10.42 -6.41
C HIS A 98 8.30 11.81 -7.04
N VAL A 99 9.43 12.40 -7.44
CA VAL A 99 9.38 13.47 -8.43
C VAL A 99 8.72 12.80 -9.63
N SER A 100 7.49 13.22 -9.91
CA SER A 100 6.69 12.65 -11.00
C SER A 100 7.54 12.64 -12.27
N PRO A 101 7.34 11.64 -13.16
CA PRO A 101 7.94 11.72 -14.49
C PRO A 101 7.51 13.07 -15.05
N THR A 102 8.52 13.86 -15.44
CA THR A 102 8.34 15.22 -15.97
C THR A 102 7.22 15.18 -17.00
N ILE A 103 6.04 15.70 -16.65
CA ILE A 103 4.98 15.89 -17.63
C ILE A 103 5.48 17.02 -18.51
N THR A 104 6.14 16.67 -19.61
CA THR A 104 6.39 17.61 -20.71
C THR A 104 5.02 17.96 -21.28
N LEU A 105 4.36 18.95 -20.67
CA LEU A 105 3.11 19.50 -21.17
C LEU A 105 3.39 20.04 -22.56
N GLU A 106 2.63 19.59 -23.57
CA GLU A 106 2.73 20.19 -24.89
C GLU A 106 2.40 21.69 -24.78
N PRO A 107 3.25 22.58 -25.30
CA PRO A 107 3.06 24.01 -25.13
C PRO A 107 1.82 24.50 -25.89
N THR A 108 0.82 24.96 -25.13
CA THR A 108 -0.46 25.46 -25.63
C THR A 108 -0.44 26.97 -25.91
N SER A 109 0.44 27.71 -25.22
CA SER A 109 0.54 29.16 -25.35
C SER A 109 1.86 29.61 -25.97
N LYS A 110 1.87 30.79 -26.60
CA LYS A 110 3.12 31.41 -27.12
C LYS A 110 4.20 31.54 -26.03
N THR A 111 3.79 31.71 -24.77
CA THR A 111 4.72 31.79 -23.63
C THR A 111 5.33 30.43 -23.29
N GLU A 112 4.57 29.34 -23.38
CA GLU A 112 5.05 27.97 -23.19
C GLU A 112 5.96 27.51 -24.33
N VAL A 113 5.66 27.91 -25.58
CA VAL A 113 6.55 27.66 -26.73
C VAL A 113 7.89 28.37 -26.52
N ARG A 114 7.86 29.64 -26.09
CA ARG A 114 9.07 30.41 -25.74
C ARG A 114 9.86 29.75 -24.62
N ALA A 115 9.17 29.24 -23.60
CA ALA A 115 9.78 28.56 -22.45
C ALA A 115 10.47 27.26 -22.85
N SER A 116 9.81 26.44 -23.68
CA SER A 116 10.38 25.18 -24.17
C SER A 116 11.62 25.42 -25.03
N LEU A 117 11.56 26.37 -25.97
CA LEU A 117 12.71 26.72 -26.81
C LEU A 117 13.87 27.30 -25.99
N LEU A 118 13.59 28.08 -24.95
CA LEU A 118 14.62 28.62 -24.05
C LEU A 118 15.32 27.51 -23.27
N VAL A 119 14.59 26.47 -22.85
CA VAL A 119 15.16 25.31 -22.15
C VAL A 119 15.99 24.45 -23.10
N SER A 120 15.55 24.26 -24.35
CA SER A 120 16.36 23.59 -25.38
C SER A 120 17.65 24.35 -25.65
N GLU A 121 17.60 25.67 -25.85
CA GLU A 121 18.80 26.50 -26.03
C GLU A 121 19.76 26.39 -24.85
N LEU A 122 19.25 26.34 -23.60
CA LEU A 122 20.10 26.16 -22.43
C LEU A 122 20.80 24.80 -22.44
N LYS A 123 20.06 23.72 -22.75
CA LYS A 123 20.63 22.36 -22.89
C LYS A 123 21.68 22.30 -23.99
N ASP A 124 21.38 22.86 -25.15
CA ASP A 124 22.27 22.86 -26.32
C ASP A 124 23.51 23.73 -26.10
N SER A 125 23.39 24.80 -25.30
CA SER A 125 24.51 25.69 -24.97
C SER A 125 25.54 25.06 -24.03
N GLY A 126 25.21 23.96 -23.35
CA GLY A 126 26.07 23.32 -22.35
C GLY A 126 26.40 24.19 -21.13
N LYS A 127 25.66 25.29 -20.94
CA LYS A 127 25.83 26.20 -19.79
C LYS A 127 24.92 25.77 -18.65
N ASP A 128 25.39 25.92 -17.42
CA ASP A 128 24.55 25.69 -16.23
C ASP A 128 23.45 26.75 -16.06
N HIS A 129 23.65 27.95 -16.63
CA HIS A 129 22.70 29.04 -16.50
C HIS A 129 22.72 30.04 -17.67
N LEU A 130 21.58 30.73 -17.86
CA LEU A 130 21.46 31.90 -18.74
C LEU A 130 21.30 33.19 -17.93
N THR A 131 22.03 34.22 -18.35
CA THR A 131 21.93 35.59 -17.80
C THR A 131 20.73 36.34 -18.37
N SER A 132 20.30 37.42 -17.70
CA SER A 132 19.18 38.24 -18.17
C SER A 132 19.39 38.82 -19.57
N HIS A 133 20.63 39.17 -19.94
CA HIS A 133 20.93 39.70 -21.26
C HIS A 133 20.77 38.61 -22.34
N GLU A 134 21.28 37.40 -22.09
CA GLU A 134 21.17 36.27 -23.02
C GLU A 134 19.70 35.86 -23.21
N ILE A 135 18.91 35.83 -22.14
CA ILE A 135 17.46 35.53 -22.23
C ILE A 135 16.75 36.58 -23.07
N ILE A 136 17.02 37.87 -22.84
CA ILE A 136 16.41 38.95 -23.62
C ILE A 136 16.83 38.87 -25.09
N HIS A 137 18.11 38.61 -25.35
CA HIS A 137 18.62 38.44 -26.71
C HIS A 137 17.94 37.28 -27.43
N PHE A 138 17.80 36.13 -26.76
CA PHE A 138 17.11 34.96 -27.29
C PHE A 138 15.67 35.27 -27.67
N LEU A 139 14.92 35.92 -26.77
CA LEU A 139 13.52 36.28 -26.96
C LEU A 139 13.28 37.26 -28.13
N LYS A 140 14.30 38.05 -28.50
CA LYS A 140 14.22 39.06 -29.57
C LYS A 140 14.69 38.54 -30.92
N SER A 141 15.77 37.76 -30.94
CA SER A 141 16.52 37.48 -32.18
C SER A 141 16.50 36.01 -32.61
N LYS A 142 16.50 35.06 -31.65
CA LYS A 142 16.69 33.63 -31.92
C LYS A 142 15.39 32.84 -32.05
N LEU A 143 14.26 33.39 -31.58
CA LEU A 143 12.95 32.74 -31.73
C LEU A 143 12.39 32.84 -33.15
N PRO A 144 11.47 31.96 -33.57
CA PRO A 144 10.73 32.12 -34.82
C PRO A 144 9.85 33.38 -34.80
N ASP A 145 9.62 34.02 -35.95
CA ASP A 145 8.96 35.34 -36.05
C ASP A 145 7.57 35.40 -35.39
N ASN A 146 6.82 34.30 -35.39
CA ASN A 146 5.52 34.18 -34.74
C ASN A 146 5.58 34.23 -33.20
N CYS A 147 6.76 33.97 -32.63
CA CYS A 147 7.06 33.89 -31.20
C CYS A 147 8.06 34.95 -30.72
N LYS A 148 8.71 35.71 -31.61
CA LYS A 148 9.59 36.84 -31.21
C LYS A 148 8.83 37.87 -30.38
N VAL A 149 9.53 38.54 -29.47
CA VAL A 149 8.95 39.63 -28.69
C VAL A 149 8.93 40.90 -29.52
N ASN A 150 7.72 41.43 -29.78
CA ASN A 150 7.56 42.73 -30.42
C ASN A 150 7.61 43.84 -29.36
N GLU A 151 8.72 44.57 -29.30
CA GLU A 151 8.96 45.62 -28.31
C GLU A 151 7.98 46.79 -28.37
N LYS A 152 7.33 47.02 -29.52
CA LYS A 152 6.32 48.08 -29.66
C LYS A 152 5.00 47.75 -28.94
N ILE A 153 4.74 46.47 -28.70
CA ILE A 153 3.45 45.97 -28.18
C ILE A 153 3.63 45.29 -26.81
N GLN A 154 4.78 44.64 -26.59
CA GLN A 154 4.99 43.77 -25.42
C GLN A 154 6.11 44.31 -24.53
N ASN A 155 5.83 44.40 -23.23
CA ASN A 155 6.85 44.74 -22.24
C ASN A 155 7.83 43.57 -22.05
N ILE A 156 9.04 43.71 -22.56
CA ILE A 156 10.09 42.69 -22.52
C ILE A 156 10.40 42.18 -21.11
N ARG A 157 10.30 43.03 -20.08
CA ARG A 157 10.55 42.62 -18.69
C ARG A 157 9.47 41.65 -18.19
N LYS A 158 8.21 41.94 -18.52
CA LYS A 158 7.07 41.09 -18.17
C LYS A 158 7.13 39.77 -18.92
N VAL A 159 7.37 39.81 -20.24
CA VAL A 159 7.50 38.58 -21.06
C VAL A 159 8.63 37.69 -20.55
N LYS A 160 9.80 38.26 -20.22
CA LYS A 160 10.90 37.50 -19.62
C LYS A 160 10.45 36.79 -18.34
N GLN A 161 9.76 37.49 -17.44
CA GLN A 161 9.30 36.92 -16.18
C GLN A 161 8.27 35.80 -16.39
N ASP A 162 7.34 35.98 -17.33
CA ASP A 162 6.31 34.99 -17.65
C ASP A 162 6.92 33.73 -18.28
N VAL A 163 7.87 33.89 -19.20
CA VAL A 163 8.60 32.77 -19.83
C VAL A 163 9.42 31.99 -18.81
N LEU A 164 10.13 32.69 -17.91
CA LEU A 164 10.90 32.05 -16.84
C LEU A 164 10.00 31.25 -15.87
N ARG A 165 8.83 31.80 -15.53
CA ARG A 165 7.86 31.11 -14.68
C ARG A 165 7.30 29.87 -15.39
N ALA A 166 6.92 29.99 -16.66
CA ALA A 166 6.44 28.86 -17.45
C ALA A 166 7.50 27.76 -17.57
N ALA A 167 8.76 28.12 -17.81
CA ALA A 167 9.86 27.14 -17.88
C ALA A 167 10.04 26.36 -16.57
N SER A 168 9.98 27.04 -15.42
CA SER A 168 10.08 26.39 -14.11
C SER A 168 8.86 25.52 -13.76
N GLN A 169 7.68 25.83 -14.32
CA GLN A 169 6.48 25.01 -14.16
C GLN A 169 6.47 23.79 -15.07
N MET A 170 6.93 23.93 -16.32
CA MET A 170 6.94 22.85 -17.32
C MET A 170 8.10 21.87 -17.12
N TYR A 171 9.23 22.33 -16.57
CA TYR A 171 10.43 21.52 -16.43
C TYR A 171 10.90 21.54 -14.95
N PRO A 172 10.77 20.42 -14.21
CA PRO A 172 11.15 20.36 -12.80
C PRO A 172 12.66 20.51 -12.60
N ASN A 173 13.47 20.22 -13.62
CA ASN A 173 14.93 20.38 -13.57
C ASN A 173 15.37 21.83 -13.80
N VAL A 174 14.44 22.76 -13.99
CA VAL A 174 14.70 24.16 -14.31
C VAL A 174 14.32 25.05 -13.15
N PHE A 175 15.32 25.69 -12.54
CA PHE A 175 15.14 26.53 -11.36
C PHE A 175 15.41 28.00 -11.64
N LEU A 176 14.63 28.85 -10.96
CA LEU A 176 14.84 30.29 -10.97
C LEU A 176 15.75 30.68 -9.81
N SER A 177 16.99 31.03 -10.12
CA SER A 177 17.95 31.50 -9.12
C SER A 177 18.01 33.03 -9.08
N LYS A 178 18.18 33.57 -7.86
CA LYS A 178 18.47 34.98 -7.61
C LYS A 178 19.87 35.09 -7.02
N LYS A 179 20.70 35.95 -7.60
CA LYS A 179 22.05 36.22 -7.05
C LYS A 179 21.94 36.84 -5.66
N LYS A 180 22.75 36.37 -4.70
CA LYS A 180 22.76 36.88 -3.30
C LYS A 180 23.22 38.34 -3.19
N THR A 181 24.02 38.83 -4.13
CA THR A 181 24.53 40.21 -4.16
C THR A 181 24.41 40.80 -5.58
N GLY A 182 23.60 41.85 -5.71
CA GLY A 182 23.30 42.54 -6.96
C GLY A 182 21.78 42.64 -7.23
N HIS A 183 21.37 43.66 -8.00
CA HIS A 183 19.97 43.85 -8.40
C HIS A 183 19.36 42.53 -8.89
N LYS A 184 18.21 42.15 -8.33
CA LYS A 184 17.36 40.96 -8.55
C LYS A 184 17.41 40.33 -9.96
N GLU A 185 18.53 39.78 -10.37
CA GLU A 185 18.67 39.03 -11.62
C GLU A 185 18.10 37.65 -11.40
N VAL A 186 17.00 37.35 -12.08
CA VAL A 186 16.44 36.00 -12.17
C VAL A 186 17.17 35.27 -13.30
N ARG A 187 17.82 34.17 -12.96
CA ARG A 187 18.55 33.29 -13.88
C ARG A 187 17.83 31.96 -13.98
N LEU A 188 17.93 31.32 -15.13
CA LEU A 188 17.42 29.97 -15.35
C LEU A 188 18.59 29.00 -15.19
N ILE A 189 18.47 28.02 -14.28
CA ILE A 189 19.50 27.02 -13.95
C ILE A 189 18.96 25.63 -14.29
N LEU A 190 19.78 24.78 -14.92
CA LEU A 190 19.52 23.34 -15.02
C LEU A 190 20.13 22.63 -13.82
N SER A 191 19.33 21.89 -13.05
CA SER A 191 19.88 20.86 -12.17
C SER A 191 20.29 19.68 -13.04
N SER A 192 21.57 19.30 -12.96
CA SER A 192 22.01 17.95 -13.38
C SER A 192 21.42 16.90 -12.44
#